data_AF-A0A2V2SR09-F1
#
_entry.id   AF-A0A2V2SR09-F1
#
_cell.length_a   1.000
_cell.length_b   1.000
_cell.length_c   1.000
_cell.angle_alpha   90.00
_cell.angle_beta   90.00
_cell.angle_gamma   90.00
#
_symmetry.space_group_name_H-M   'P 1'
#
loop_
_entity.id
_entity.type
_entity.pdbx_description
1 polymer ?
#
loop_
_entity_poly.entity_id
_entity_poly.type
_entity_poly.pdbx_seq_one_letter_code
_entity_poly.pdbx_strand_id
1 'polypeptide(L)'
;MQGILERWAVKPHFAAKMALLKVAIDAFNRKEPITVIKVLLTEIEGVLNDAYRAANGGQGAKLKELLKFAMDSAERKVGGSDTLMFPTEFAEYLARHTFANFDPTAQTGTASSRHAVGHGAAPQESYTMIRALQVILTLDQLAFYT
;
A
#
# COMPACT_ATOMS: atom_id res chain seq x y z
N MET A 1 -10.92 -5.90 12.80
CA MET A 1 -10.00 -4.88 12.22
C MET A 1 -10.54 -3.45 12.33
N GLN A 2 -11.51 -3.15 13.21
CA GLN A 2 -12.16 -1.83 13.26
C GLN A 2 -11.19 -0.68 13.59
N GLY A 3 -10.26 -0.89 14.53
CA GLY A 3 -9.28 0.14 14.90
C GLY A 3 -8.35 0.60 13.78
N ILE A 4 -8.17 -0.18 12.71
CA ILE A 4 -7.37 0.26 11.54
C ILE A 4 -8.13 1.32 10.74
N LEU A 5 -9.45 1.12 10.57
CA LEU A 5 -10.31 2.03 9.82
C LEU A 5 -10.44 3.37 10.56
N GLU A 6 -10.50 3.35 11.88
CA GLU A 6 -10.52 4.56 12.71
C GLU A 6 -9.23 5.38 12.54
N ARG A 7 -8.06 4.72 12.52
CA ARG A 7 -6.78 5.39 12.25
C ARG A 7 -6.69 5.96 10.85
N TRP A 8 -7.25 5.28 9.86
CA TRP A 8 -7.28 5.76 8.48
C TRP A 8 -8.26 6.92 8.30
N ALA A 9 -9.42 6.89 8.97
CA ALA A 9 -10.45 7.91 8.84
C ALA A 9 -10.00 9.31 9.27
N VAL A 10 -9.06 9.41 10.23
CA VAL A 10 -8.52 10.71 10.69
C VAL A 10 -7.49 11.32 9.74
N LYS A 11 -7.11 10.63 8.67
CA LYS A 11 -6.14 11.10 7.66
C LYS A 11 -6.87 11.54 6.39
N PRO A 12 -6.76 12.82 5.96
CA PRO A 12 -7.53 13.32 4.81
C PRO A 12 -7.39 12.51 3.51
N HIS A 13 -6.16 12.09 3.17
CA HIS A 13 -5.87 11.29 1.97
C HIS A 13 -6.37 9.85 2.03
N PHE A 14 -6.63 9.31 3.23
CA PHE A 14 -7.31 8.04 3.42
C PHE A 14 -8.83 8.22 3.49
N ALA A 15 -9.30 9.28 4.15
CA ALA A 15 -10.72 9.63 4.31
C ALA A 15 -11.45 9.64 2.95
N ALA A 16 -10.81 10.22 1.92
CA ALA A 16 -11.32 10.26 0.55
C ALA A 16 -11.55 8.88 -0.08
N LYS A 17 -10.90 7.83 0.43
CA LYS A 17 -10.95 6.45 -0.08
C LYS A 17 -11.69 5.49 0.86
N MET A 18 -12.25 5.97 1.97
CA MET A 18 -12.75 5.10 3.05
C MET A 18 -13.84 4.11 2.62
N ALA A 19 -14.66 4.45 1.63
CA ALA A 19 -15.64 3.51 1.09
C ALA A 19 -14.95 2.26 0.51
N LEU A 20 -13.87 2.44 -0.26
CA LEU A 20 -13.09 1.33 -0.84
C LEU A 20 -12.30 0.58 0.24
N LEU A 21 -11.66 1.31 1.15
CA LEU A 21 -10.89 0.71 2.24
C LEU A 21 -11.78 -0.15 3.14
N LYS A 22 -13.01 0.31 3.44
CA LYS A 22 -13.99 -0.47 4.21
C LYS A 22 -14.39 -1.76 3.49
N VAL A 23 -14.61 -1.72 2.17
CA VAL A 23 -14.91 -2.94 1.38
C VAL A 23 -13.79 -3.98 1.53
N ALA A 24 -12.53 -3.56 1.47
CA ALA A 24 -11.40 -4.46 1.65
C ALA A 24 -11.35 -5.03 3.08
N ILE A 25 -11.55 -4.21 4.12
CA ILE A 25 -11.52 -4.70 5.51
C ILE A 25 -12.68 -5.65 5.79
N ASP A 26 -13.88 -5.36 5.29
CA ASP A 26 -15.03 -6.25 5.42
C ASP A 26 -14.79 -7.58 4.70
N ALA A 27 -14.18 -7.55 3.51
CA ALA A 27 -13.77 -8.75 2.78
C ALA A 27 -12.71 -9.58 3.54
N PHE A 28 -11.74 -8.93 4.18
CA PHE A 28 -10.76 -9.62 5.03
C PHE A 28 -11.45 -10.36 6.18
N ASN A 29 -12.42 -9.72 6.84
CA ASN A 29 -13.19 -10.34 7.93
C ASN A 29 -14.01 -11.56 7.44
N ARG A 30 -14.46 -11.55 6.18
CA ARG A 30 -15.13 -12.68 5.51
C ARG A 30 -14.18 -13.72 4.92
N LYS A 31 -12.87 -13.56 5.06
CA LYS A 31 -11.83 -14.43 4.49
C LYS A 31 -11.82 -14.45 2.95
N GLU A 32 -12.01 -13.29 2.32
CA GLU A 32 -12.01 -13.10 0.87
C GLU A 32 -10.72 -12.40 0.39
N PRO A 33 -9.59 -13.12 0.26
CA PRO A 33 -8.28 -12.50 0.03
C PRO A 33 -8.18 -11.81 -1.34
N ILE A 34 -8.88 -12.32 -2.35
CA ILE A 34 -8.87 -11.75 -3.70
C ILE A 34 -9.39 -10.31 -3.66
N THR A 35 -10.55 -10.10 -3.03
CA THR A 35 -11.17 -8.77 -2.90
C THR A 35 -10.25 -7.82 -2.14
N VAL A 36 -9.66 -8.26 -1.03
CA VAL A 36 -8.72 -7.44 -0.24
C VAL A 36 -7.57 -6.97 -1.11
N ILE A 37 -6.89 -7.90 -1.77
CA ILE A 37 -5.67 -7.64 -2.53
C ILE A 37 -5.99 -6.75 -3.75
N LYS A 38 -7.06 -7.08 -4.49
CA LYS A 38 -7.47 -6.32 -5.68
C LYS A 38 -7.87 -4.88 -5.36
N VAL A 39 -8.55 -4.65 -4.24
CA VAL A 39 -8.92 -3.30 -3.81
C VAL A 39 -7.72 -2.54 -3.27
N LEU A 40 -6.97 -3.10 -2.33
CA LEU A 40 -5.95 -2.33 -1.63
C LEU A 40 -4.70 -2.06 -2.46
N LEU A 41 -4.21 -3.02 -3.26
CA LEU A 41 -2.99 -2.80 -4.05
C LEU A 41 -3.16 -1.70 -5.08
N THR A 42 -4.36 -1.50 -5.63
CA THR A 42 -4.63 -0.41 -6.57
C THR A 42 -4.79 0.93 -5.86
N GLU A 43 -5.31 0.94 -4.63
CA GLU A 43 -5.49 2.18 -3.87
C GLU A 43 -4.21 2.70 -3.19
N ILE A 44 -3.20 1.86 -2.91
CA ILE A 44 -1.95 2.31 -2.25
C ILE A 44 -1.31 3.49 -3.01
N GLU A 45 -1.20 3.41 -4.33
CA GLU A 45 -0.61 4.49 -5.13
C GLU A 45 -1.49 5.76 -5.13
N GLY A 46 -2.81 5.59 -5.18
CA GLY A 46 -3.76 6.70 -5.10
C GLY A 46 -3.64 7.46 -3.77
N VAL A 47 -3.60 6.73 -2.66
CA VAL A 47 -3.43 7.31 -1.31
C VAL A 47 -2.09 8.05 -1.19
N LEU A 48 -1.00 7.47 -1.70
CA LEU A 48 0.31 8.12 -1.72
C LEU A 48 0.32 9.39 -2.57
N ASN A 49 -0.32 9.35 -3.74
CA ASN A 49 -0.40 10.50 -4.62
C ASN A 49 -1.25 11.62 -4.00
N ASP A 50 -2.36 11.30 -3.33
CA ASP A 50 -3.17 12.30 -2.61
C ASP A 50 -2.39 12.94 -1.46
N ALA A 51 -1.62 12.16 -0.69
CA ALA A 51 -0.72 12.69 0.33
C ALA A 51 0.37 13.60 -0.27
N TYR A 52 0.99 13.17 -1.38
CA TYR A 52 2.01 13.95 -2.08
C TYR A 52 1.44 15.27 -2.60
N ARG A 53 0.27 15.24 -3.24
CA ARG A 53 -0.41 16.43 -3.76
C ARG A 53 -0.73 17.43 -2.65
N ALA A 54 -1.18 16.96 -1.49
CA ALA A 54 -1.44 17.82 -0.34
C ALA A 54 -0.17 18.54 0.14
N ALA A 55 0.99 17.87 0.10
CA ALA A 55 2.28 18.45 0.50
C ALA A 55 2.93 19.33 -0.59
N ASN A 56 2.59 19.16 -1.86
CA ASN A 56 3.29 19.76 -3.01
C ASN A 56 2.37 20.61 -3.90
N GLY A 57 1.40 21.33 -3.30
CA GLY A 57 0.57 22.31 -4.02
C GLY A 57 -0.31 21.71 -5.12
N GLY A 58 -0.74 20.46 -4.96
CA GLY A 58 -1.67 19.78 -5.86
C GLY A 58 -1.03 19.02 -7.03
N GLN A 59 0.30 19.12 -7.20
CA GLN A 59 1.03 18.40 -8.24
C GLN A 59 1.18 16.92 -7.89
N GLY A 60 0.81 16.05 -8.82
CA GLY A 60 1.08 14.62 -8.70
C GLY A 60 2.53 14.28 -9.01
N ALA A 61 2.93 13.06 -8.71
CA ALA A 61 4.29 12.59 -8.94
C ALA A 61 4.32 11.15 -9.47
N LYS A 62 5.46 10.76 -10.04
CA LYS A 62 5.65 9.37 -10.49
C LYS A 62 5.87 8.46 -9.28
N LEU A 63 5.60 7.17 -9.44
CA LEU A 63 5.72 6.18 -8.36
C LEU A 63 7.04 6.25 -7.58
N LYS A 64 8.19 6.40 -8.26
CA LYS A 64 9.50 6.53 -7.60
C LYS A 64 9.56 7.74 -6.65
N GLU A 65 8.97 8.86 -7.05
CA GLU A 65 8.91 10.08 -6.26
C GLU A 65 7.90 9.95 -5.12
N LEU A 66 6.77 9.28 -5.34
CA LEU A 66 5.80 8.96 -4.28
C LEU A 66 6.39 8.08 -3.19
N LEU A 67 7.16 7.05 -3.59
CA LEU A 67 7.87 6.18 -2.65
C LEU A 67 8.92 6.97 -1.87
N LYS A 68 9.72 7.79 -2.55
CA LYS A 68 10.69 8.67 -1.88
C LYS A 68 10.00 9.60 -0.88
N PHE A 69 8.89 10.23 -1.26
CA PHE A 69 8.12 11.11 -0.38
C PHE A 69 7.61 10.39 0.87
N ALA A 70 7.10 9.17 0.74
CA ALA A 70 6.65 8.38 1.88
C ALA A 70 7.81 8.08 2.85
N MET A 71 8.99 7.73 2.33
CA MET A 71 10.16 7.42 3.16
C MET A 71 10.76 8.66 3.80
N ASP A 72 10.90 9.76 3.06
CA ASP A 72 11.35 11.04 3.60
C ASP A 72 10.38 11.54 4.70
N SER A 73 9.08 11.23 4.59
CA SER A 73 8.08 11.56 5.62
C SER A 73 8.18 10.64 6.83
N ALA A 74 8.47 9.35 6.61
CA ALA A 74 8.73 8.39 7.67
C ALA A 74 9.93 8.82 8.53
N GLU A 75 11.09 9.05 7.91
CA GLU A 75 12.33 9.46 8.61
C GLU A 75 12.12 10.73 9.43
N ARG A 76 11.47 11.74 8.85
CA ARG A 76 11.12 12.99 9.56
C ARG A 76 10.23 12.74 10.77
N LYS A 77 9.28 11.81 10.66
CA LYS A 77 8.32 11.51 11.73
C LYS A 77 8.91 10.67 12.85
N VAL A 78 9.79 9.74 12.53
CA VAL A 78 10.38 8.80 13.51
C VAL A 78 11.70 9.29 14.10
N GLY A 79 12.27 10.37 13.54
CA GLY A 79 13.48 11.01 14.06
C GLY A 79 14.79 10.38 13.59
N GLY A 80 14.75 9.54 12.55
CA GLY A 80 15.92 8.87 11.98
C GLY A 80 15.58 7.54 11.31
N SER A 81 16.57 6.91 10.67
CA SER A 81 16.42 5.60 10.03
C SER A 81 16.53 4.43 11.02
N ASP A 82 17.30 4.59 12.10
CA ASP A 82 17.52 3.57 13.14
C ASP A 82 16.43 3.63 14.22
N THR A 83 15.20 3.26 13.83
CA THR A 83 14.04 3.25 14.73
C THR A 83 13.28 1.94 14.60
N LEU A 84 12.49 1.60 15.63
CA LEU A 84 11.62 0.40 15.62
C LEU A 84 10.53 0.43 14.54
N MET A 85 10.42 1.52 13.77
CA MET A 85 9.51 1.65 12.64
C MET A 85 10.15 1.22 11.31
N PHE A 86 11.45 0.89 11.29
CA PHE A 86 12.18 0.31 10.15
C PHE A 86 11.87 0.96 8.79
N PRO A 87 11.97 2.30 8.66
CA PRO A 87 11.59 3.01 7.44
C PRO A 87 12.43 2.56 6.23
N THR A 88 13.72 2.26 6.42
CA THR A 88 14.61 1.80 5.35
C THR A 88 14.25 0.40 4.87
N GLU A 89 14.05 -0.56 5.77
CA GLU A 89 13.67 -1.93 5.42
C GLU A 89 12.29 -1.97 4.78
N PHE A 90 11.37 -1.12 5.23
CA PHE A 90 10.06 -1.00 4.61
C PHE A 90 10.14 -0.41 3.19
N ALA A 91 11.03 0.56 2.95
CA ALA A 91 11.31 1.06 1.61
C ALA A 91 11.78 -0.08 0.68
N GLU A 92 12.73 -0.90 1.16
CA GLU A 92 13.21 -2.07 0.41
C GLU A 92 12.08 -3.08 0.15
N TYR A 93 11.23 -3.32 1.14
CA TYR A 93 10.07 -4.20 1.00
C TYR A 93 9.11 -3.69 -0.08
N LEU A 94 8.78 -2.40 -0.07
CA LEU A 94 7.91 -1.80 -1.08
C LEU A 94 8.50 -1.96 -2.48
N ALA A 95 9.80 -1.67 -2.65
CA ALA A 95 10.47 -1.77 -3.95
C ALA A 95 10.58 -3.22 -4.46
N ARG A 96 10.88 -4.17 -3.57
CA ARG A 96 11.12 -5.58 -3.94
C ARG A 96 9.87 -6.44 -4.01
N HIS A 97 8.76 -6.00 -3.42
CA HIS A 97 7.53 -6.80 -3.37
C HIS A 97 6.31 -6.06 -3.90
N THR A 98 5.94 -4.93 -3.29
CA THR A 98 4.68 -4.23 -3.62
C THR A 98 4.74 -3.59 -5.00
N PHE A 99 5.85 -2.94 -5.32
CA PHE A 99 6.11 -2.23 -6.57
C PHE A 99 7.21 -2.88 -7.41
N ALA A 100 7.50 -4.15 -7.15
CA ALA A 100 8.43 -4.90 -7.96
C ALA A 100 7.97 -4.89 -9.43
N ASN A 101 8.93 -4.62 -10.32
CA ASN A 101 8.76 -4.89 -11.73
C ASN A 101 8.42 -6.37 -11.91
N PHE A 102 7.55 -6.66 -12.87
CA PHE A 102 7.24 -8.02 -13.28
C PHE A 102 7.48 -8.15 -14.78
N ASP A 103 7.80 -9.36 -15.23
CA ASP A 103 7.90 -9.67 -16.65
C ASP A 103 6.50 -10.09 -17.15
N PRO A 104 5.85 -9.30 -18.01
CA PRO A 104 4.52 -9.63 -18.53
C PRO A 104 4.55 -10.84 -19.48
N THR A 105 5.71 -11.15 -20.07
CA THR A 105 5.87 -12.30 -20.98
C THR A 105 6.12 -13.59 -20.21
N ALA A 106 6.87 -13.53 -19.11
CA ALA A 106 7.17 -14.69 -18.28
C ALA A 106 6.15 -14.96 -17.16
N GLN A 107 5.17 -14.08 -16.95
CA GLN A 107 4.11 -14.19 -15.92
C GLN A 107 4.64 -14.49 -14.50
N THR A 108 5.81 -13.96 -14.15
CA THR A 108 6.52 -14.26 -12.90
C THR A 108 6.00 -13.52 -11.67
N GLY A 109 4.87 -12.81 -11.80
CA GLY A 109 4.31 -11.98 -10.74
C GLY A 109 3.50 -12.78 -9.71
N THR A 110 3.44 -12.31 -8.46
CA THR A 110 2.56 -12.88 -7.43
C THR A 110 1.60 -11.83 -6.88
N ALA A 111 0.59 -12.25 -6.12
CA ALA A 111 -0.39 -11.36 -5.51
C ALA A 111 0.18 -10.38 -4.45
N SER A 112 1.51 -10.36 -4.23
CA SER A 112 2.16 -9.30 -3.45
C SER A 112 2.54 -8.08 -4.29
N SER A 113 2.54 -8.16 -5.63
CA SER A 113 2.92 -7.05 -6.52
C SER A 113 1.69 -6.35 -7.10
N ARG A 114 1.62 -5.03 -6.93
CA ARG A 114 0.64 -4.14 -7.54
C ARG A 114 0.66 -4.24 -9.06
N HIS A 115 1.84 -4.36 -9.66
CA HIS A 115 1.94 -4.50 -11.11
C HIS A 115 1.41 -5.86 -11.58
N ALA A 116 1.85 -6.96 -10.97
CA ALA A 116 1.35 -8.29 -11.32
C ALA A 116 -0.18 -8.41 -11.17
N VAL A 117 -0.72 -7.92 -10.06
CA VAL A 117 -2.16 -7.96 -9.79
C VAL A 117 -2.94 -7.04 -10.72
N GLY A 118 -2.45 -5.83 -10.98
CA GLY A 118 -3.09 -4.83 -11.86
C GLY A 118 -3.11 -5.25 -13.33
N HIS A 119 -2.09 -5.98 -13.78
CA HIS A 119 -2.02 -6.52 -15.14
C HIS A 119 -2.64 -7.92 -15.28
N GLY A 120 -3.20 -8.50 -14.21
CA GLY A 120 -3.80 -9.84 -14.25
C GLY A 120 -2.81 -10.99 -14.39
N ALA A 121 -1.52 -10.75 -14.13
CA ALA A 121 -0.44 -11.73 -14.27
C ALA A 121 -0.15 -12.52 -12.98
N ALA A 122 -0.78 -12.15 -11.84
CA ALA A 122 -0.64 -12.89 -10.59
C ALA A 122 -1.51 -14.16 -10.61
N PRO A 123 -0.94 -15.35 -10.32
CA PRO A 123 -1.67 -16.61 -10.38
C PRO A 123 -2.63 -16.75 -9.19
N GLN A 124 -3.72 -17.49 -9.38
CA GLN A 124 -4.85 -17.57 -8.44
C GLN A 124 -4.44 -18.08 -7.05
N GLU A 125 -3.56 -19.07 -6.99
CA GLU A 125 -3.04 -19.66 -5.75
C GLU A 125 -2.23 -18.68 -4.90
N SER A 126 -1.75 -17.59 -5.49
CA SER A 126 -1.01 -16.56 -4.75
C SER A 126 -1.91 -15.64 -3.92
N TYR A 127 -3.23 -15.61 -4.18
CA TYR A 127 -4.20 -14.80 -3.43
C TYR A 127 -4.60 -15.50 -2.12
N THR A 128 -3.71 -15.43 -1.13
CA THR A 128 -3.93 -16.06 0.18
C THR A 128 -4.31 -15.04 1.25
N MET A 129 -4.88 -15.51 2.36
CA MET A 129 -5.15 -14.65 3.53
C MET A 129 -3.88 -14.03 4.12
N ILE A 130 -2.74 -14.71 4.01
CA ILE A 130 -1.44 -14.18 4.43
C ILE A 130 -1.06 -12.98 3.57
N ARG A 131 -1.23 -13.08 2.24
CA ARG A 131 -0.98 -11.94 1.34
C ARG A 131 -1.96 -10.80 1.57
N ALA A 132 -3.23 -11.11 1.80
CA ALA A 132 -4.24 -10.11 2.15
C ALA A 132 -3.86 -9.33 3.41
N LEU A 133 -3.42 -10.02 4.47
CA LEU A 133 -2.94 -9.39 5.70
C LEU A 133 -1.71 -8.51 5.44
N GLN A 134 -0.75 -9.00 4.65
CA GLN A 134 0.43 -8.21 4.30
C GLN A 134 0.08 -6.91 3.59
N VAL A 135 -0.82 -6.95 2.60
CA VAL A 135 -1.24 -5.73 1.88
C VAL A 135 -1.92 -4.73 2.82
N ILE A 136 -2.74 -5.20 3.76
CA ILE A 136 -3.36 -4.36 4.79
C ILE A 136 -2.30 -3.69 5.66
N LEU A 137 -1.32 -4.45 6.16
CA LEU A 137 -0.26 -3.93 7.02
C LEU A 137 0.66 -2.96 6.26
N THR A 138 0.93 -3.22 4.98
CA THR A 138 1.64 -2.30 4.09
C THR A 138 0.93 -0.95 4.00
N LEU A 139 -0.38 -0.96 3.76
CA LEU A 139 -1.14 0.28 3.70
C LEU A 139 -1.22 0.98 5.08
N ASP A 140 -1.32 0.23 6.18
CA ASP A 140 -1.32 0.80 7.53
C ASP A 140 0.01 1.48 7.88
N GLN A 141 1.14 0.86 7.52
CA GLN A 141 2.46 1.45 7.74
C GLN A 141 2.64 2.74 6.93
N LEU A 142 2.13 2.78 5.69
CA LEU A 142 2.07 4.03 4.92
C LEU A 142 1.18 5.09 5.56
N ALA A 143 0.06 4.67 6.18
CA ALA A 143 -0.76 5.57 6.99
C ALA A 143 0.05 6.14 8.16
N PHE A 144 0.91 5.36 8.81
CA PHE A 144 1.76 5.89 9.86
C PHE A 144 2.76 6.94 9.35
N TYR A 145 3.28 6.81 8.13
CA TYR A 145 4.30 7.71 7.59
C TYR A 145 3.77 9.00 6.97
N THR A 146 2.52 8.99 6.51
CA THR A 146 1.86 10.12 5.80
C THR A 146 0.77 10.76 6.65
#